data_AF-A0A9Q8Z4H5-F1
#
_entry.id   AF-A0A9Q8Z4H5-F1
#
_cell.length_a   1.000
_cell.length_b   1.000
_cell.length_c   1.000
_cell.angle_alpha   90.00
_cell.angle_beta   90.00
_cell.angle_gamma   90.00
#
_symmetry.space_group_name_H-M   'P 1'
#
loop_
_entity.id
_entity.type
_entity.pdbx_description
1 polymer ?
#
loop_
_entity_poly.entity_id
_entity_poly.type
_entity_poly.pdbx_seq_one_letter_code
_entity_poly.pdbx_strand_id
1 'polypeptide(L)'
;MVYHDNSTRAAVVVLKAIGKPNHEITGLTGVEKRTINSIYARAIERGFDPGLRPLQLEDKHLEDAHRSGRPSKRRVLREEGFRKTKPTRKPGLTKQMREERYRWCLEHVDWTLEDWKNVIWSDETSVVLNYRRGGYRIWRKADEAFVRSCIRERWKGYSEFMFWGCFSYDKKGPCHCWTPETNKEKEAATTWIDELNEKLEPIKKAEWELENGIRRLDLRNKPGRQPQWRWNKRTGKLSRRDGSGIDWYRYQTVILLPKLIPFAKECKANRPRTVV
;
A
#
# COMPACT_ATOMS: atom_id res chain seq x y z
N MET A 1 29.56 -30.32 21.05
CA MET A 1 30.06 -31.67 20.74
C MET A 1 31.47 -31.47 20.20
N VAL A 2 32.48 -31.98 20.89
CA VAL A 2 33.88 -31.83 20.46
C VAL A 2 34.07 -32.65 19.18
N TYR A 3 34.66 -32.03 18.16
CA TYR A 3 35.00 -32.73 16.93
C TYR A 3 36.27 -33.54 17.15
N HIS A 4 36.20 -34.83 16.84
CA HIS A 4 37.37 -35.71 16.77
C HIS A 4 37.58 -36.08 15.31
N ASP A 5 38.80 -35.95 14.83
CA ASP A 5 39.19 -36.34 13.47
C ASP A 5 39.15 -37.87 13.30
N ASN A 6 39.22 -38.34 12.05
CA ASN A 6 39.18 -39.77 11.75
C ASN A 6 40.37 -40.51 12.39
N SER A 7 41.53 -39.88 12.50
CA SER A 7 42.73 -40.46 13.13
C SER A 7 42.52 -40.75 14.63
N THR A 8 41.95 -39.80 15.38
CA THR A 8 41.62 -40.03 16.80
C THR A 8 40.57 -41.13 16.95
N ARG A 9 39.56 -41.16 16.08
CA ARG A 9 38.53 -42.20 16.09
C ARG A 9 39.10 -43.57 15.75
N ALA A 10 40.02 -43.65 14.79
CA ALA A 10 40.71 -44.87 14.43
C ALA A 10 41.47 -45.44 15.63
N ALA A 11 42.22 -44.60 16.34
CA ALA A 11 42.93 -44.99 17.55
C ALA A 11 41.98 -45.54 18.62
N VAL A 12 40.84 -44.87 18.83
CA VAL A 12 39.79 -45.34 19.75
C VAL A 12 39.23 -46.71 19.35
N VAL A 13 38.90 -46.91 18.06
CA VAL A 13 38.33 -48.18 17.57
C VAL A 13 39.33 -49.32 17.70
N VAL A 14 40.58 -49.11 17.30
CA VAL A 14 41.65 -50.11 17.38
C VAL A 14 41.97 -50.47 18.82
N LEU A 15 42.23 -49.48 19.69
CA LEU A 15 42.55 -49.72 21.10
C LEU A 15 41.43 -50.49 21.81
N LYS A 16 40.19 -50.23 21.44
CA LYS A 16 39.04 -50.95 22.00
C LYS A 16 38.90 -52.36 21.46
N ALA A 17 39.17 -52.59 20.17
CA ALA A 17 39.15 -53.91 19.56
C ALA A 17 40.25 -54.86 20.11
N ILE A 18 41.38 -54.30 20.56
CA ILE A 18 42.45 -55.06 21.23
C ILE A 18 42.21 -55.24 22.75
N GLY A 19 41.07 -54.80 23.27
CA GLY A 19 40.67 -55.04 24.66
C GLY A 19 41.17 -54.02 25.69
N LYS A 20 41.66 -52.83 25.28
CA LYS A 20 42.08 -51.81 26.24
C LYS A 20 40.88 -51.23 27.03
N PRO A 21 41.02 -51.02 28.35
CA PRO A 21 39.94 -50.45 29.14
C PRO A 21 39.75 -48.96 28.83
N ASN A 22 38.50 -48.47 28.95
CA ASN A 22 38.15 -47.10 28.54
C ASN A 22 38.97 -46.00 29.24
N HIS A 23 39.47 -46.22 30.46
CA HIS A 23 40.29 -45.24 31.18
C HIS A 23 41.69 -45.09 30.55
N GLU A 24 42.32 -46.19 30.12
CA GLU A 24 43.57 -46.17 29.35
C GLU A 24 43.36 -45.48 27.99
N ILE A 25 42.27 -45.79 27.29
CA ILE A 25 41.95 -45.14 26.02
C ILE A 25 41.74 -43.63 26.20
N THR A 26 41.07 -43.23 27.29
CA THR A 26 40.89 -41.80 27.63
C THR A 26 42.23 -41.12 27.87
N GLY A 27 43.14 -41.77 28.61
CA GLY A 27 44.49 -41.24 28.84
C GLY A 27 45.34 -41.11 27.58
N LEU A 28 45.18 -42.01 26.61
CA LEU A 28 45.93 -42.01 25.36
C LEU A 28 45.37 -41.05 24.28
N THR A 29 44.04 -40.90 24.23
CA THR A 29 43.37 -40.18 23.13
C THR A 29 42.72 -38.87 23.56
N GLY A 30 42.61 -38.60 24.87
CA GLY A 30 41.88 -37.45 25.41
C GLY A 30 40.36 -37.51 25.20
N VAL A 31 39.83 -38.61 24.65
CA VAL A 31 38.40 -38.79 24.37
C VAL A 31 37.67 -39.32 25.60
N GLU A 32 36.59 -38.67 26.03
CA GLU A 32 35.83 -39.14 27.17
C GLU A 32 35.17 -40.51 26.95
N LYS A 33 35.02 -41.28 28.04
CA LYS A 33 34.39 -42.62 28.08
C LYS A 33 33.10 -42.73 27.27
N ARG A 34 32.20 -41.74 27.39
CA ARG A 34 30.91 -41.74 26.66
C ARG A 34 31.11 -41.66 25.15
N THR A 35 32.06 -40.82 24.71
CA THR A 35 32.39 -40.62 23.32
C THR A 35 33.13 -41.83 22.75
N ILE A 36 34.04 -42.46 23.52
CA ILE A 36 34.69 -43.73 23.17
C ILE A 36 33.66 -44.82 22.86
N ASN A 37 32.67 -45.00 23.74
CA ASN A 37 31.59 -45.98 23.52
C ASN A 37 30.78 -45.68 22.25
N SER A 38 30.43 -44.40 22.03
CA SER A 38 29.66 -43.98 20.86
C SER A 38 30.40 -44.14 19.54
N ILE A 39 31.71 -43.88 19.52
CA ILE A 39 32.55 -44.08 18.33
C ILE A 39 32.63 -45.57 18.00
N TYR A 40 32.90 -46.41 19.00
CA TYR A 40 33.02 -47.86 18.80
C TYR A 40 31.71 -48.52 18.36
N ALA A 41 30.58 -48.14 18.98
CA ALA A 41 29.27 -48.64 18.59
C ALA A 41 28.93 -48.27 17.13
N ARG A 42 29.21 -47.02 16.72
CA ARG A 42 28.99 -46.57 15.34
C ARG A 42 29.89 -47.29 14.33
N ALA A 43 31.12 -47.63 14.70
CA ALA A 43 31.99 -48.43 13.84
C ALA A 43 31.38 -49.82 13.60
N ILE A 44 30.88 -50.49 14.65
CA ILE A 44 30.21 -51.80 14.56
C ILE A 44 28.93 -51.71 13.71
N GLU A 45 28.08 -50.70 13.93
CA GLU A 45 26.86 -50.46 13.13
C GLU A 45 27.16 -50.33 11.63
N ARG A 46 28.37 -49.91 11.27
CA ARG A 46 28.82 -49.73 9.89
C ARG A 46 29.64 -50.90 9.35
N GLY A 47 29.63 -52.03 10.05
CA GLY A 47 30.24 -53.28 9.59
C GLY A 47 31.68 -53.53 10.04
N PHE A 48 32.21 -52.77 11.00
CA PHE A 48 33.49 -53.11 11.61
C PHE A 48 33.37 -54.38 12.44
N ASP A 49 34.13 -55.42 12.06
CA ASP A 49 34.22 -56.68 12.81
C ASP A 49 35.48 -56.70 13.69
N PRO A 50 35.34 -56.62 15.03
CA PRO A 50 36.47 -56.66 15.95
C PRO A 50 37.11 -58.06 16.11
N GLY A 51 36.45 -59.12 15.63
CA GLY A 51 36.96 -60.49 15.67
C GLY A 51 37.92 -60.83 14.52
N LEU A 52 37.86 -60.07 13.43
CA LEU A 52 38.65 -60.34 12.23
C LEU A 52 40.14 -60.03 12.46
N ARG A 53 41.01 -60.91 11.97
CA ARG A 53 42.48 -60.75 12.02
C ARG A 53 43.05 -60.98 10.62
N PRO A 54 43.77 -60.03 10.02
CA PRO A 54 44.15 -58.70 10.54
C PRO A 54 42.95 -57.75 10.69
N LEU A 55 42.99 -56.82 11.64
CA LEU A 55 41.89 -55.85 11.82
C LEU A 55 41.66 -55.04 10.53
N GLN A 56 40.43 -55.08 10.00
CA GLN A 56 40.05 -54.31 8.82
C GLN A 56 39.30 -53.04 9.23
N LEU A 57 40.03 -51.92 9.25
CA LEU A 57 39.46 -50.60 9.52
C LEU A 57 39.44 -49.78 8.24
N GLU A 58 38.26 -49.34 7.84
CA GLU A 58 38.04 -48.48 6.67
C GLU A 58 37.48 -47.12 7.09
N ASP A 59 37.65 -46.10 6.26
CA ASP A 59 37.17 -44.73 6.52
C ASP A 59 35.66 -44.67 6.77
N LYS A 60 34.89 -45.54 6.10
CA LYS A 60 33.43 -45.65 6.29
C LYS A 60 33.05 -45.92 7.75
N HIS A 61 33.90 -46.60 8.53
CA HIS A 61 33.65 -46.87 9.96
C HIS A 61 33.83 -45.64 10.86
N LEU A 62 34.53 -44.61 10.39
CA LEU A 62 35.02 -43.49 11.18
C LEU A 62 34.33 -42.15 10.87
N GLU A 63 33.84 -41.98 9.63
CA GLU A 63 33.24 -40.73 9.15
C GLU A 63 32.00 -40.30 9.96
N ASP A 64 31.71 -39.01 10.11
CA ASP A 64 30.40 -38.61 10.64
C ASP A 64 29.32 -38.70 9.55
N ALA A 65 28.11 -39.13 9.93
CA ALA A 65 26.97 -39.04 9.02
C ALA A 65 26.69 -37.56 8.70
N HIS A 66 26.40 -37.26 7.42
CA HIS A 66 26.03 -35.92 7.00
C HIS A 66 24.78 -35.46 7.75
N ARG A 67 24.95 -34.52 8.69
CA ARG A 67 23.83 -33.89 9.39
C ARG A 67 23.22 -32.85 8.47
N SER A 68 22.19 -33.22 7.71
CA SER A 68 21.31 -32.22 7.13
C SER A 68 20.66 -31.45 8.28
N GLY A 69 21.15 -30.22 8.54
CA GLY A 69 20.55 -29.37 9.55
C GLY A 69 19.04 -29.22 9.34
N ARG A 70 18.31 -28.85 10.41
CA ARG A 70 16.87 -28.59 10.34
C ARG A 70 16.54 -27.72 9.11
N PRO A 71 15.68 -28.17 8.17
CA PRO A 71 15.31 -27.35 7.02
C PRO A 71 14.80 -26.00 7.51
N SER A 72 15.39 -24.91 7.02
CA SER A 72 14.89 -23.59 7.38
C SER A 72 13.43 -23.46 6.92
N LYS A 73 12.56 -22.84 7.72
CA LYS A 73 11.16 -22.54 7.33
C LYS A 73 11.08 -21.90 5.94
N ARG A 74 12.13 -21.15 5.55
CA ARG A 74 12.27 -20.51 4.24
C ARG A 74 12.45 -21.48 3.08
N ARG A 75 13.13 -22.62 3.30
CA ARG A 75 13.33 -23.65 2.26
C ARG A 75 12.01 -24.36 1.95
N VAL A 76 11.31 -24.80 3.00
CA VAL A 76 9.99 -25.44 2.88
C VAL A 76 9.01 -24.53 2.14
N LEU A 77 8.90 -23.26 2.55
CA LEU A 77 8.02 -22.29 1.88
C LEU A 77 8.37 -22.09 0.40
N ARG A 78 9.65 -22.15 0.03
CA ARG A 78 10.08 -22.01 -1.37
C ARG A 78 9.77 -23.26 -2.19
N GLU A 79 9.94 -24.45 -1.61
CA GLU A 79 9.55 -25.73 -2.23
C GLU A 79 8.04 -25.77 -2.49
N GLU A 80 7.23 -25.23 -1.57
CA GLU A 80 5.77 -25.03 -1.71
C GLU A 80 5.39 -23.84 -2.64
N GLY A 81 6.34 -23.23 -3.35
CA GLY A 81 6.07 -22.15 -4.30
C GLY A 81 5.82 -20.76 -3.68
N PHE A 82 5.86 -20.61 -2.36
CA PHE A 82 5.72 -19.30 -1.72
C PHE A 82 6.95 -18.42 -1.95
N ARG A 83 6.68 -17.13 -2.19
CA ARG A 83 7.70 -16.09 -2.35
C ARG A 83 7.58 -15.06 -1.25
N LYS A 84 8.72 -14.63 -0.71
CA LYS A 84 8.77 -13.48 0.20
C LYS A 84 8.60 -12.20 -0.62
N THR A 85 7.40 -11.66 -0.67
CA THR A 85 7.04 -10.44 -1.43
C THR A 85 6.57 -9.32 -0.50
N LYS A 86 6.59 -8.07 -1.01
CA LYS A 86 5.94 -6.95 -0.33
C LYS A 86 4.42 -7.04 -0.51
N PRO A 87 3.61 -6.67 0.48
CA PRO A 87 2.17 -6.56 0.30
C PRO A 87 1.81 -5.58 -0.81
N THR A 88 0.79 -5.94 -1.60
CA THR A 88 0.20 -5.04 -2.60
C THR A 88 -0.60 -3.95 -1.90
N ARG A 89 -0.25 -2.68 -2.12
CA ARG A 89 -0.98 -1.53 -1.58
C ARG A 89 -2.11 -1.14 -2.54
N LYS A 90 -3.35 -1.10 -2.05
CA LYS A 90 -4.54 -0.65 -2.79
C LYS A 90 -5.38 0.27 -1.90
N PRO A 91 -6.13 1.24 -2.47
CA PRO A 91 -7.09 2.03 -1.69
C PRO A 91 -8.10 1.13 -0.97
N GLY A 92 -8.51 1.54 0.23
CA GLY A 92 -9.56 0.85 0.98
C GLY A 92 -10.92 1.12 0.34
N LEU A 93 -11.50 0.09 -0.30
CA LEU A 93 -12.83 0.19 -0.91
C LEU A 93 -13.86 -0.59 -0.08
N THR A 94 -14.99 0.06 0.21
CA THR A 94 -16.18 -0.59 0.80
C THR A 94 -16.80 -1.56 -0.19
N LYS A 95 -17.69 -2.46 0.27
CA LYS A 95 -18.40 -3.40 -0.62
C LYS A 95 -19.23 -2.66 -1.67
N GLN A 96 -19.94 -1.61 -1.25
CA GLN A 96 -20.73 -0.76 -2.15
C GLN A 96 -19.86 -0.09 -3.23
N MET A 97 -18.72 0.51 -2.85
CA MET A 97 -17.81 1.14 -3.81
C MET A 97 -17.25 0.14 -4.84
N ARG A 98 -17.02 -1.12 -4.44
CA ARG A 98 -16.58 -2.16 -5.38
C ARG A 98 -17.66 -2.52 -6.37
N GLU A 99 -18.90 -2.64 -5.90
CA GLU A 99 -20.06 -2.94 -6.74
C GLU A 99 -20.33 -1.82 -7.75
N GLU A 100 -20.33 -0.56 -7.30
CA GLU A 100 -20.51 0.60 -8.18
C GLU A 100 -19.42 0.69 -9.24
N ARG A 101 -18.15 0.49 -8.86
CA ARG A 101 -17.03 0.47 -9.81
C ARG A 101 -17.13 -0.71 -10.77
N TYR A 102 -17.54 -1.88 -10.30
CA TYR A 102 -17.69 -3.07 -11.13
C TYR A 102 -18.81 -2.88 -12.16
N ARG A 103 -19.97 -2.38 -11.73
CA ARG A 103 -21.08 -2.03 -12.61
C ARG A 103 -20.67 -1.01 -13.66
N TRP A 104 -20.00 0.07 -13.25
CA TRP A 104 -19.50 1.06 -14.21
C TRP A 104 -18.56 0.44 -15.24
N CYS A 105 -17.64 -0.45 -14.83
CA CYS A 105 -16.75 -1.14 -15.76
C CYS A 105 -17.51 -2.05 -16.72
N LEU A 106 -18.58 -2.73 -16.28
CA LEU A 106 -19.42 -3.55 -17.14
C LEU A 106 -20.22 -2.71 -18.14
N GLU A 107 -20.79 -1.59 -17.72
CA GLU A 107 -21.54 -0.67 -18.58
C GLU A 107 -20.66 -0.05 -19.68
N HIS A 108 -19.36 0.06 -19.44
CA HIS A 108 -18.39 0.69 -20.34
C HIS A 108 -17.41 -0.32 -20.96
N VAL A 109 -17.64 -1.64 -20.81
CA VAL A 109 -16.70 -2.68 -21.28
C VAL A 109 -16.61 -2.71 -22.80
N ASP A 110 -17.74 -2.47 -23.48
CA ASP A 110 -17.86 -2.48 -24.94
C ASP A 110 -17.71 -1.10 -25.56
N TRP A 111 -17.32 -0.08 -24.78
CA TRP A 111 -17.09 1.27 -25.30
C TRP A 111 -15.94 1.29 -26.30
N THR A 112 -16.23 1.85 -27.48
CA THR A 112 -15.25 1.99 -28.55
C THR A 112 -14.34 3.19 -28.29
N LEU A 113 -13.25 3.30 -29.06
CA LEU A 113 -12.38 4.48 -29.01
C LEU A 113 -13.14 5.78 -29.29
N GLU A 114 -14.14 5.75 -30.18
CA GLU A 114 -14.98 6.92 -30.49
C GLU A 114 -15.88 7.32 -29.31
N ASP A 115 -16.32 6.36 -28.50
CA ASP A 115 -17.06 6.66 -27.27
C ASP A 115 -16.14 7.33 -26.24
N TRP A 116 -14.92 6.81 -26.04
CA TRP A 116 -13.93 7.42 -25.16
C TRP A 116 -13.47 8.81 -25.61
N LYS A 117 -13.45 9.08 -26.92
CA LYS A 117 -13.17 10.40 -27.50
C LYS A 117 -14.19 11.47 -27.10
N ASN A 118 -15.39 11.06 -26.67
CA ASN A 118 -16.41 11.97 -26.17
C ASN A 118 -16.21 12.31 -24.68
N VAL A 119 -15.25 11.72 -23.97
CA VAL A 119 -15.06 12.00 -22.54
C VAL A 119 -14.04 13.12 -22.33
N ILE A 120 -14.41 14.12 -21.53
CA ILE A 120 -13.49 15.08 -20.96
C ILE A 120 -13.09 14.58 -19.58
N TRP A 121 -11.79 14.41 -19.36
CA TRP A 121 -11.23 14.01 -18.08
C TRP A 121 -10.76 15.26 -17.34
N SER A 122 -11.10 15.38 -16.06
CA SER A 122 -10.58 16.41 -15.17
C SER A 122 -10.10 15.79 -13.87
N ASP A 123 -9.01 16.32 -13.32
CA ASP A 123 -8.49 15.88 -12.03
C ASP A 123 -7.70 17.00 -11.35
N GLU A 124 -7.52 16.86 -10.04
CA GLU A 124 -6.64 17.70 -9.25
C GLU A 124 -5.44 16.88 -8.74
N THR A 125 -4.25 17.45 -8.85
CA THR A 125 -3.05 16.87 -8.24
C THR A 125 -2.35 17.89 -7.37
N SER A 126 -1.86 17.45 -6.22
CA SER A 126 -0.92 18.26 -5.45
C SER A 126 0.45 18.23 -6.10
N VAL A 127 1.07 19.40 -6.20
CA VAL A 127 2.41 19.59 -6.75
C VAL A 127 3.27 20.15 -5.63
N VAL A 128 4.26 19.37 -5.22
CA VAL A 128 5.22 19.79 -4.21
C VAL A 128 6.49 20.24 -4.94
N LEU A 129 6.83 21.52 -4.82
CA LEU A 129 8.04 22.07 -5.42
C LEU A 129 9.28 21.35 -4.88
N ASN A 130 10.24 21.03 -5.76
CA ASN A 130 11.50 20.32 -5.43
C ASN A 130 11.33 18.91 -4.82
N TYR A 131 10.10 18.38 -4.81
CA TYR A 131 9.85 16.99 -4.49
C TYR A 131 9.99 16.11 -5.74
N ARG A 132 10.60 14.94 -5.58
CA ARG A 132 10.67 13.90 -6.61
C ARG A 132 10.02 12.65 -6.05
N ARG A 133 9.08 12.08 -6.79
CA ARG A 133 8.48 10.79 -6.45
C ARG A 133 9.53 9.68 -6.57
N GLY A 134 9.71 8.89 -5.51
CA GLY A 134 10.66 7.77 -5.46
C GLY A 134 11.92 8.04 -4.62
N GLY A 135 12.59 6.97 -4.20
CA GLY A 135 13.84 7.06 -3.43
C GLY A 135 15.01 7.40 -4.33
N TYR A 136 15.79 8.41 -3.95
CA TYR A 136 17.11 8.62 -4.54
C TYR A 136 18.03 7.46 -4.14
N ARG A 137 18.70 6.87 -5.12
CA ARG A 137 19.80 5.94 -4.89
C ARG A 137 21.06 6.58 -5.43
N ILE A 138 22.07 6.61 -4.58
CA ILE A 138 23.42 7.02 -4.93
C ILE A 138 24.34 5.83 -4.66
N TRP A 139 25.42 5.73 -5.41
CA TRP A 139 26.52 4.85 -5.10
C TRP A 139 27.49 5.64 -4.21
N ARG A 140 27.74 5.15 -2.99
CA ARG A 140 28.71 5.74 -2.07
C ARG A 140 29.33 4.65 -1.20
N LYS A 141 30.54 4.89 -0.71
CA LYS A 141 31.15 4.10 0.36
C LYS A 141 30.52 4.46 1.72
N ALA A 142 30.79 3.64 2.74
CA ALA A 142 30.19 3.81 4.06
C ALA A 142 30.65 5.11 4.75
N ASP A 143 31.93 5.43 4.62
CA ASP A 143 32.61 6.63 5.12
C ASP A 143 32.19 7.92 4.40
N GLU A 144 31.78 7.83 3.13
CA GLU A 144 31.28 8.97 2.34
C GLU A 144 29.87 9.45 2.76
N ALA A 145 29.31 8.92 3.85
CA ALA A 145 27.94 9.21 4.30
C ALA A 145 27.65 10.70 4.50
N PHE A 146 28.66 11.44 4.94
CA PHE A 146 28.54 12.84 5.33
C PHE A 146 29.18 13.81 4.30
N VAL A 147 29.58 13.31 3.14
CA VAL A 147 30.06 14.17 2.04
C VAL A 147 28.88 14.96 1.48
N ARG A 148 29.07 16.25 1.21
CA ARG A 148 28.00 17.15 0.72
C ARG A 148 27.30 16.62 -0.53
N SER A 149 28.01 15.95 -1.44
CA SER A 149 27.43 15.31 -2.64
C SER A 149 26.55 14.08 -2.34
N CYS A 150 26.72 13.47 -1.17
CA CYS A 150 25.95 12.32 -0.69
C CYS A 150 24.77 12.72 0.21
N ILE A 151 24.71 13.99 0.64
CA ILE A 151 23.66 14.53 1.49
C ILE A 151 22.63 15.27 0.63
N ARG A 152 21.35 14.89 0.78
CA ARG A 152 20.25 15.70 0.28
C ARG A 152 19.66 16.50 1.43
N GLU A 153 19.82 17.81 1.37
CA GLU A 153 19.24 18.73 2.35
C GLU A 153 17.72 18.64 2.33
N ARG A 154 17.13 18.69 3.53
CA ARG A 154 15.68 18.74 3.72
C ARG A 154 15.33 20.10 4.32
N TRP A 155 14.72 20.95 3.51
CA TRP A 155 14.18 22.22 3.96
C TRP A 155 12.77 22.02 4.57
N LYS A 156 12.43 22.81 5.59
CA LYS A 156 11.05 22.93 6.08
C LYS A 156 10.31 23.95 5.21
N GLY A 157 9.04 23.69 4.87
CA GLY A 157 8.21 24.65 4.14
C GLY A 157 8.22 24.53 2.62
N TYR A 158 8.29 23.31 2.06
CA TYR A 158 8.02 23.13 0.63
C TYR A 158 6.62 23.70 0.30
N SER A 159 6.54 24.58 -0.70
CA SER A 159 5.25 25.01 -1.23
C SER A 159 4.60 23.85 -1.96
N GLU A 160 3.52 23.35 -1.39
CA GLU A 160 2.57 22.49 -2.05
C GLU A 160 1.45 23.37 -2.59
N PHE A 161 1.20 23.33 -3.89
CA PHE A 161 0.01 23.93 -4.48
C PHE A 161 -0.81 22.86 -5.16
N MET A 162 -2.11 23.07 -5.18
CA MET A 162 -3.03 22.21 -5.92
C MET A 162 -3.05 22.69 -7.37
N PHE A 163 -2.92 21.74 -8.30
CA PHE A 163 -3.07 21.97 -9.72
C PHE A 163 -4.34 21.27 -10.20
N TRP A 164 -5.21 22.00 -10.87
CA TRP A 164 -6.33 21.44 -11.60
C TRP A 164 -6.04 21.47 -13.10
N GLY A 165 -6.44 20.42 -13.81
CA GLY A 165 -6.43 20.41 -15.26
C GLY A 165 -7.51 19.49 -15.81
N CYS A 166 -7.87 19.73 -17.07
CA CYS A 166 -8.73 18.82 -17.82
C CYS A 166 -8.19 18.62 -19.24
N PHE A 167 -8.63 17.55 -19.89
CA PHE A 167 -8.30 17.27 -21.29
C PHE A 167 -9.37 16.41 -21.93
N SER A 168 -9.48 16.52 -23.26
CA SER A 168 -10.22 15.60 -24.11
C SER A 168 -9.22 14.77 -24.92
N TYR A 169 -9.69 13.79 -25.69
CA TYR A 169 -8.81 12.92 -26.46
C TYR A 169 -7.83 13.68 -27.40
N ASP A 170 -8.29 14.69 -28.14
CA ASP A 170 -7.45 15.41 -29.11
C ASP A 170 -6.87 16.73 -28.60
N LYS A 171 -7.34 17.22 -27.45
CA LYS A 171 -7.02 18.57 -26.97
C LYS A 171 -6.74 18.59 -25.48
N LYS A 172 -5.67 19.28 -25.10
CA LYS A 172 -5.46 19.72 -23.72
C LYS A 172 -6.50 20.80 -23.39
N GLY A 173 -7.18 20.64 -22.28
CA GLY A 173 -8.08 21.64 -21.75
C GLY A 173 -7.34 22.68 -20.93
N PRO A 174 -8.09 23.66 -20.38
CA PRO A 174 -7.54 24.65 -19.46
C PRO A 174 -6.98 23.99 -18.19
N CYS A 175 -6.09 24.72 -17.52
CA CYS A 175 -5.56 24.36 -16.21
C CYS A 175 -5.57 25.55 -15.24
N HIS A 176 -5.38 25.26 -13.96
CA HIS A 176 -5.34 26.28 -12.91
C HIS A 176 -4.44 25.86 -11.75
N CYS A 177 -3.57 26.77 -11.33
CA CYS A 177 -2.77 26.64 -10.10
C CYS A 177 -3.49 27.38 -8.97
N TRP A 178 -3.89 26.65 -7.94
CA TRP A 178 -4.57 27.24 -6.80
C TRP A 178 -3.61 28.06 -5.94
N THR A 179 -3.99 29.31 -5.69
CA THR A 179 -3.32 30.20 -4.73
C THR A 179 -4.14 30.33 -3.44
N PRO A 180 -3.50 30.74 -2.33
CA PRO A 180 -4.22 31.13 -1.12
C PRO A 180 -5.23 32.23 -1.43
N GLU A 181 -6.43 32.10 -0.86
CA GLU A 181 -7.52 33.06 -1.03
C GLU A 181 -7.23 34.34 -0.23
N THR A 182 -7.36 35.48 -0.90
CA THR A 182 -7.20 36.81 -0.29
C THR A 182 -8.44 37.17 0.54
N ASN A 183 -8.30 38.10 1.49
CA ASN A 183 -9.43 38.54 2.31
C ASN A 183 -10.56 39.17 1.47
N LYS A 184 -10.20 39.92 0.40
CA LYS A 184 -11.18 40.49 -0.53
C LYS A 184 -11.99 39.43 -1.25
N GLU A 185 -11.36 38.33 -1.68
CA GLU A 185 -12.06 37.20 -2.31
C GLU A 185 -13.00 36.51 -1.32
N LYS A 186 -12.62 36.40 -0.04
CA LYS A 186 -13.50 35.85 1.01
C LYS A 186 -14.73 36.71 1.25
N GLU A 187 -14.56 38.03 1.29
CA GLU A 187 -15.66 38.98 1.43
C GLU A 187 -16.62 38.88 0.23
N ALA A 188 -16.08 38.94 -1.00
CA ALA A 188 -16.88 38.78 -2.22
C ALA A 188 -17.62 37.43 -2.27
N ALA A 189 -16.98 36.35 -1.83
CA ALA A 189 -17.61 35.05 -1.72
C ALA A 189 -18.77 35.03 -0.73
N THR A 190 -18.64 35.74 0.39
CA THR A 190 -19.68 35.84 1.41
C THR A 190 -20.90 36.58 0.84
N THR A 191 -20.68 37.76 0.25
CA THR A 191 -21.73 38.54 -0.42
C THR A 191 -22.45 37.72 -1.49
N TRP A 192 -21.71 37.04 -2.37
CA TRP A 192 -22.30 36.23 -3.43
C TRP A 192 -23.15 35.06 -2.89
N ILE A 193 -22.71 34.41 -1.82
CA ILE A 193 -23.46 33.31 -1.19
C ILE A 193 -24.72 33.84 -0.51
N ASP A 194 -24.65 35.01 0.12
CA ASP A 194 -25.81 35.63 0.76
C ASP A 194 -26.87 36.03 -0.27
N GLU A 195 -26.47 36.66 -1.39
CA GLU A 195 -27.36 36.96 -2.51
C GLU A 195 -27.99 35.70 -3.12
N LEU A 196 -27.21 34.62 -3.26
CA LEU A 196 -27.72 33.36 -3.78
C LEU A 196 -28.70 32.71 -2.80
N ASN A 197 -28.42 32.77 -1.51
CA ASN A 197 -29.31 32.26 -0.47
C ASN A 197 -30.64 33.04 -0.42
N GLU A 198 -30.60 34.36 -0.59
CA GLU A 198 -31.79 35.21 -0.63
C GLU A 198 -32.72 34.80 -1.79
N LYS A 199 -32.14 34.47 -2.96
CA LYS A 199 -32.90 33.97 -4.12
C LYS A 199 -33.39 32.52 -3.94
N LEU A 200 -32.61 31.67 -3.26
CA LEU A 200 -32.94 30.25 -3.08
C LEU A 200 -33.95 30.00 -1.97
N GLU A 201 -33.95 30.81 -0.90
CA GLU A 201 -34.84 30.64 0.23
C GLU A 201 -36.33 30.55 -0.15
N PRO A 202 -36.91 31.46 -0.97
CA PRO A 202 -38.32 31.36 -1.33
C PRO A 202 -38.64 30.10 -2.12
N ILE A 203 -37.75 29.68 -3.03
CA ILE A 203 -37.91 28.46 -3.83
C ILE A 203 -37.92 27.23 -2.92
N LYS A 204 -36.93 27.13 -2.03
CA LYS A 204 -36.81 26.00 -1.11
C LYS A 204 -37.93 25.96 -0.08
N LYS A 205 -38.41 27.12 0.35
CA LYS A 205 -39.58 27.23 1.21
C LYS A 205 -40.83 26.71 0.50
N ALA A 206 -41.07 27.10 -0.74
CA ALA A 206 -42.22 26.62 -1.53
C ALA A 206 -42.16 25.10 -1.78
N GLU A 207 -40.99 24.56 -2.14
CA GLU A 207 -40.78 23.10 -2.28
C GLU A 207 -41.11 22.37 -0.96
N TRP A 208 -40.64 22.91 0.17
CA TRP A 208 -40.89 22.35 1.48
C TRP A 208 -42.37 22.42 1.87
N GLU A 209 -43.05 23.52 1.59
CA GLU A 209 -44.48 23.67 1.85
C GLU A 209 -45.30 22.67 1.03
N LEU A 210 -44.95 22.46 -0.24
CA LEU A 210 -45.57 21.46 -1.10
C LEU A 210 -45.37 20.04 -0.56
N GLU A 211 -44.13 19.67 -0.24
CA GLU A 211 -43.82 18.33 0.29
C GLU A 211 -44.53 18.07 1.62
N ASN A 212 -44.53 19.05 2.53
CA ASN A 212 -45.24 18.92 3.80
C ASN A 212 -46.76 18.95 3.63
N GLY A 213 -47.27 19.73 2.68
CA GLY A 213 -48.68 19.76 2.29
C GLY A 213 -49.13 18.38 1.83
N ILE A 214 -48.40 17.76 0.90
CA ILE A 214 -48.67 16.41 0.39
C ILE A 214 -48.59 15.36 1.53
N ARG A 215 -47.56 15.42 2.39
CA ARG A 215 -47.44 14.52 3.56
C ARG A 215 -48.59 14.64 4.56
N ARG A 216 -49.33 15.75 4.55
CA ARG A 216 -50.49 16.00 5.41
C ARG A 216 -51.83 15.73 4.74
N LEU A 217 -51.86 15.50 3.42
CA LEU A 217 -53.06 15.01 2.72
C LEU A 217 -53.36 13.53 3.05
N ASP A 218 -52.44 12.81 3.70
CA ASP A 218 -52.75 11.52 4.35
C ASP A 218 -53.90 11.71 5.36
N LEU A 219 -55.01 10.98 5.14
CA LEU A 219 -56.29 10.98 5.88
C LEU A 219 -56.22 10.68 7.40
N ARG A 220 -55.04 10.68 8.02
CA ARG A 220 -54.87 10.54 9.47
C ARG A 220 -54.35 11.86 10.05
N ASN A 221 -55.09 12.41 11.01
CA ASN A 221 -54.58 13.46 11.91
C ASN A 221 -53.30 12.94 12.59
N LYS A 222 -52.13 13.36 12.09
CA LYS A 222 -50.84 12.99 12.67
C LYS A 222 -50.68 13.79 13.98
N PRO A 223 -50.61 13.14 15.16
CA PRO A 223 -50.42 13.84 16.42
C PRO A 223 -49.03 14.48 16.47
N GLY A 224 -48.94 15.73 16.94
CA GLY A 224 -47.66 16.43 17.12
C GLY A 224 -47.67 17.90 16.67
N ARG A 225 -46.60 18.63 17.03
CA ARG A 225 -46.43 20.05 16.66
C ARG A 225 -46.22 20.17 15.15
N GLN A 226 -46.88 21.15 14.54
CA GLN A 226 -46.70 21.44 13.13
C GLN A 226 -45.23 21.81 12.83
N PRO A 227 -44.55 21.13 11.89
CA PRO A 227 -43.23 21.55 11.45
C PRO A 227 -43.27 23.00 10.94
N GLN A 228 -42.24 23.77 11.28
CA GLN A 228 -42.06 25.16 10.89
C GLN A 228 -40.84 25.27 9.99
N TRP A 229 -40.93 26.11 8.96
CA TRP A 229 -39.80 26.42 8.09
C TRP A 229 -38.65 27.04 8.90
N ARG A 230 -37.42 26.60 8.61
CA ARG A 230 -36.19 27.18 9.15
C ARG A 230 -35.14 27.19 8.06
N TRP A 231 -34.56 28.34 7.74
CA TRP A 231 -33.51 28.42 6.73
C TRP A 231 -32.14 28.04 7.30
N ASN A 232 -31.68 26.84 6.97
CA ASN A 232 -30.42 26.26 7.47
C ASN A 232 -29.86 25.25 6.46
N LYS A 233 -28.68 24.67 6.73
CA LYS A 233 -28.01 23.77 5.79
C LYS A 233 -28.86 22.56 5.36
N ARG A 234 -29.73 22.04 6.25
CA ARG A 234 -30.61 20.89 5.95
C ARG A 234 -31.74 21.27 5.00
N THR A 235 -32.22 22.51 5.07
CA THR A 235 -33.30 23.03 4.21
C THR A 235 -32.79 23.67 2.92
N GLY A 236 -31.47 23.68 2.71
CA GLY A 236 -30.85 24.12 1.46
C GLY A 236 -29.98 25.38 1.57
N LYS A 237 -29.84 25.98 2.76
CA LYS A 237 -28.97 27.15 2.94
C LYS A 237 -27.52 26.82 2.60
N LEU A 238 -27.00 27.49 1.59
CA LEU A 238 -25.62 27.35 1.16
C LEU A 238 -24.68 28.04 2.16
N SER A 239 -23.55 27.40 2.40
CA SER A 239 -22.49 27.93 3.25
C SER A 239 -21.15 27.34 2.82
N ARG A 240 -20.07 28.05 3.13
CA ARG A 240 -18.71 27.54 2.95
C ARG A 240 -18.34 26.63 4.13
N ARG A 241 -17.36 25.75 3.93
CA ARG A 241 -16.79 24.97 5.04
C ARG A 241 -15.70 25.82 5.69
N ASP A 242 -15.66 25.83 7.02
CA ASP A 242 -14.57 26.43 7.76
C ASP A 242 -13.33 25.53 7.62
N GLY A 243 -12.36 25.93 6.79
CA GLY A 243 -11.15 25.16 6.53
C GLY A 243 -10.29 25.73 5.40
N SER A 244 -9.02 25.31 5.35
CA SER A 244 -8.00 25.80 4.39
C SER A 244 -8.03 25.10 3.01
N GLY A 245 -9.16 24.50 2.63
CA GLY A 245 -9.31 23.72 1.40
C GLY A 245 -9.96 24.49 0.25
N ILE A 246 -9.92 23.90 -0.95
CA ILE A 246 -10.73 24.33 -2.09
C ILE A 246 -12.16 23.88 -1.81
N ASP A 247 -13.08 24.82 -1.69
CA ASP A 247 -14.50 24.54 -1.49
C ASP A 247 -15.29 24.59 -2.80
N TRP A 248 -16.58 24.24 -2.70
CA TRP A 248 -17.49 24.21 -3.85
C TRP A 248 -17.62 25.58 -4.52
N TYR A 249 -17.59 26.68 -3.76
CA TYR A 249 -17.75 28.03 -4.29
C TYR A 249 -16.55 28.38 -5.16
N ARG A 250 -15.34 28.22 -4.61
CA ARG A 250 -14.09 28.49 -5.35
C ARG A 250 -14.00 27.59 -6.58
N TYR A 251 -14.35 26.32 -6.45
CA TYR A 251 -14.36 25.41 -7.60
C TYR A 251 -15.34 25.87 -8.69
N GLN A 252 -16.55 26.26 -8.30
CA GLN A 252 -17.56 26.73 -9.24
C GLN A 252 -17.16 28.02 -9.96
N THR A 253 -16.64 29.00 -9.22
CA THR A 253 -16.33 30.33 -9.75
C THR A 253 -15.01 30.39 -10.49
N VAL A 254 -14.02 29.57 -10.13
CA VAL A 254 -12.67 29.60 -10.72
C VAL A 254 -12.46 28.51 -11.77
N ILE A 255 -13.13 27.36 -11.63
CA ILE A 255 -12.94 26.20 -12.50
C ILE A 255 -14.17 25.96 -13.38
N LEU A 256 -15.32 25.63 -12.79
CA LEU A 256 -16.48 25.16 -13.56
C LEU A 256 -16.97 26.21 -14.56
N LEU A 257 -17.37 27.38 -14.06
CA LEU A 257 -17.98 28.43 -14.87
C LEU A 257 -17.02 29.03 -15.90
N PRO A 258 -15.78 29.45 -15.54
CA PRO A 258 -14.92 30.14 -16.50
C PRO A 258 -14.00 29.23 -17.32
N LYS A 259 -13.81 27.95 -16.95
CA LYS A 259 -12.83 27.07 -17.62
C LYS A 259 -13.48 25.80 -18.17
N LEU A 260 -14.04 24.97 -17.30
CA LEU A 260 -14.50 23.63 -17.70
C LEU A 260 -15.75 23.68 -18.57
N ILE A 261 -16.76 24.47 -18.21
CA ILE A 261 -18.00 24.59 -18.99
C ILE A 261 -17.74 25.18 -20.39
N PRO A 262 -16.98 26.27 -20.54
CA PRO A 262 -16.61 26.79 -21.87
C PRO A 262 -15.87 25.76 -22.72
N PHE A 263 -14.88 25.07 -22.13
CA PHE A 263 -14.14 24.02 -22.83
C PHE A 263 -15.04 22.85 -23.24
N ALA A 264 -15.96 22.43 -22.36
CA ALA A 264 -16.94 21.40 -22.68
C ALA A 264 -17.90 21.82 -23.80
N LYS A 265 -18.31 23.09 -23.84
CA LYS A 265 -19.12 23.64 -24.95
C LYS A 265 -18.35 23.62 -26.27
N GLU A 266 -17.07 23.98 -26.27
CA GLU A 266 -16.21 23.89 -27.45
C GLU A 266 -16.03 22.44 -27.94
N CYS A 267 -15.82 21.50 -27.01
CA CYS A 267 -15.72 20.09 -27.35
C CYS A 267 -17.05 19.55 -27.92
N LYS A 268 -18.19 19.97 -27.33
CA LYS A 268 -19.52 19.62 -27.83
C LYS A 268 -19.80 20.08 -29.25
N ALA A 269 -19.23 21.21 -29.68
CA ALA A 269 -19.36 21.69 -31.06
C ALA A 269 -18.74 20.72 -32.08
N ASN A 270 -17.63 20.04 -31.70
CA ASN A 270 -16.97 19.05 -32.55
C ASN A 270 -17.54 17.65 -32.35
N ARG A 271 -17.95 17.33 -31.11
CA ARG A 271 -18.46 16.02 -30.68
C ARG A 271 -19.73 16.20 -29.86
N PRO A 272 -20.92 16.16 -30.48
CA PRO A 272 -22.18 16.42 -29.78
C PRO A 272 -22.45 15.51 -28.57
N ARG A 273 -21.90 14.29 -28.57
CA ARG A 273 -22.00 13.33 -27.47
C ARG A 273 -21.01 13.57 -26.33
N THR A 274 -20.29 14.70 -26.34
CA THR A 274 -19.28 14.98 -25.32
C THR A 274 -19.88 15.00 -23.92
N VAL A 275 -19.26 14.25 -23.00
CA VAL A 275 -19.54 14.19 -21.57
C VAL A 275 -18.32 14.67 -20.78
N VAL A 276 -18.59 15.27 -19.62
CA VAL A 276 -17.58 15.69 -18.64
C VAL A 276 -17.75 14.84 -17.40
#